data_AF-I5BYW6-F1
#
_entry.id   AF-I5BYW6-F1
#
_cell.length_a   1.000
_cell.length_b   1.000
_cell.length_c   1.000
_cell.angle_alpha   90.00
_cell.angle_beta   90.00
_cell.angle_gamma   90.00
#
_symmetry.space_group_name_H-M   'P 1'
#
loop_
_entity.id
_entity.type
_entity.pdbx_description
1 polymer ?
#
loop_
_entity_poly.entity_id
_entity_poly.type
_entity_poly.pdbx_seq_one_letter_code
_entity_poly.pdbx_strand_id
1 'polypeptide(L)'
;MNAGLGETIHIGLGGQYVPDYFAFGNLFKRITYRAGLEFQQTPFVVNQTQINDIGINFGGSIPLNSLSLANVAVKLGMRGTTDGGLIRENYVNVSLGFSLNDNTWFFKREFD
;
A
#
# COMPACT_ATOMS: atom_id res chain seq x y z
N MET A 1 -21.28 -19.79 -18.37
CA MET A 1 -21.65 -19.11 -17.10
C MET A 1 -21.44 -17.62 -17.31
N ASN A 2 -22.51 -16.82 -17.32
CA ASN A 2 -22.40 -15.37 -17.43
C ASN A 2 -21.97 -14.82 -16.07
N ALA A 3 -20.71 -14.41 -15.93
CA ALA A 3 -20.26 -13.70 -14.75
C ALA A 3 -20.77 -12.25 -14.84
N GLY A 4 -21.94 -11.97 -14.25
CA GLY A 4 -22.37 -10.61 -14.00
C GLY A 4 -21.44 -9.96 -12.97
N LEU A 5 -20.97 -8.75 -13.23
CA LEU A 5 -20.17 -7.99 -12.27
C LEU A 5 -21.08 -7.55 -11.11
N GLY A 6 -20.69 -7.89 -9.88
CA GLY A 6 -21.37 -7.43 -8.67
C GLY A 6 -20.92 -6.03 -8.24
N GLU A 7 -21.71 -5.38 -7.40
CA GLU A 7 -21.35 -4.09 -6.79
C GLU A 7 -20.07 -4.24 -5.95
N THR A 8 -19.13 -3.31 -6.08
CA THR A 8 -17.83 -3.36 -5.37
C THR A 8 -17.81 -2.31 -4.28
N ILE A 9 -17.53 -2.73 -3.05
CA ILE A 9 -17.30 -1.85 -1.90
C ILE A 9 -15.85 -2.00 -1.48
N HIS A 10 -15.14 -0.88 -1.28
CA HIS A 10 -13.80 -0.88 -0.72
C HIS A 10 -13.74 0.12 0.44
N ILE A 11 -13.37 -0.37 1.61
CA ILE A 11 -13.23 0.41 2.84
C ILE A 11 -11.82 0.18 3.37
N GLY A 12 -11.11 1.27 3.66
CA GLY A 12 -9.78 1.23 4.25
C GLY A 12 -9.70 2.15 5.46
N LEU A 13 -8.96 1.72 6.48
CA LEU A 13 -8.63 2.52 7.64
C LEU A 13 -7.13 2.40 7.92
N GLY A 14 -6.44 3.51 8.07
CA GLY A 14 -5.01 3.48 8.34
C GLY A 14 -4.49 4.74 9.01
N GLY A 15 -3.25 4.64 9.49
CA GLY A 15 -2.55 5.73 10.15
C GLY A 15 -1.06 5.71 9.81
N GLN A 16 -0.43 6.85 10.05
CA GLN A 16 1.02 6.99 9.91
C GLN A 16 1.61 7.64 11.15
N TYR A 17 2.83 7.25 11.50
CA TYR A 17 3.57 7.77 12.64
C TYR A 17 5.02 8.08 12.24
N VAL A 18 5.49 9.28 12.59
CA VAL A 18 6.87 9.72 12.39
C VAL A 18 7.44 10.05 13.77
N PRO A 19 8.45 9.31 14.27
CA PRO A 19 8.95 9.49 15.62
C PRO A 19 9.62 10.84 15.91
N ASP A 20 10.28 11.46 14.91
CA ASP A 20 11.51 12.25 15.07
C ASP A 20 11.99 12.84 13.72
N TYR A 21 11.27 13.80 13.11
CA TYR A 21 11.63 14.34 11.78
C TYR A 21 12.98 15.11 11.77
N PHE A 22 13.32 15.78 12.87
CA PHE A 22 14.51 16.63 13.00
C PHE A 22 15.67 15.93 13.74
N ALA A 23 15.49 14.68 14.20
CA ALA A 23 16.49 13.93 14.94
C ALA A 23 17.85 13.93 14.19
N PHE A 24 18.88 14.53 14.77
CA PHE A 24 20.26 14.45 14.26
C PHE A 24 20.89 13.12 14.70
N GLY A 25 21.39 12.33 13.73
CA GLY A 25 22.21 11.14 13.99
C GLY A 25 21.52 9.77 14.00
N ASN A 26 20.19 9.67 14.02
CA ASN A 26 19.50 8.37 14.00
C ASN A 26 18.46 8.25 12.87
N LEU A 27 18.81 7.48 11.83
CA LEU A 27 17.98 7.26 10.64
C LEU A 27 16.61 6.65 10.97
N PHE A 28 16.54 5.76 11.97
CA PHE A 28 15.30 5.09 12.36
C PHE A 28 14.22 6.03 12.92
N LYS A 29 14.63 7.19 13.46
CA LYS A 29 13.72 8.22 13.99
C LYS A 29 13.04 9.03 12.89
N ARG A 30 13.65 9.07 11.70
CA ARG A 30 13.14 9.79 10.53
C ARG A 30 12.28 8.94 9.61
N ILE A 31 12.15 7.64 9.89
CA ILE A 31 11.31 6.73 9.11
C ILE A 31 9.84 7.02 9.41
N THR A 32 9.04 7.17 8.36
CA THR A 32 7.58 7.23 8.48
C THR A 32 7.05 5.81 8.48
N TYR A 33 6.49 5.37 9.59
CA TYR A 33 5.82 4.07 9.70
C TYR A 33 4.34 4.24 9.33
N ARG A 34 3.79 3.29 8.57
CA ARG A 34 2.38 3.24 8.18
C ARG A 34 1.81 1.88 8.51
N ALA A 35 0.58 1.90 9.00
CA ALA A 35 -0.21 0.69 9.21
C ALA A 35 -1.65 0.94 8.78
N GLY A 36 -2.31 -0.08 8.26
CA GLY A 36 -3.71 0.02 7.87
C GLY A 36 -4.38 -1.33 7.71
N LEU A 37 -5.70 -1.29 7.70
CA LEU A 37 -6.61 -2.38 7.44
C LEU A 37 -7.45 -2.02 6.22
N GLU A 38 -7.80 -3.02 5.43
CA GLU A 38 -8.70 -2.86 4.29
C GLU A 38 -9.67 -4.02 4.19
N PHE A 39 -10.86 -3.71 3.71
CA PHE A 39 -11.92 -4.64 3.35
C PHE A 39 -12.43 -4.27 1.96
N GLN A 40 -12.42 -5.23 1.05
CA GLN A 40 -12.90 -5.05 -0.30
C GLN A 40 -13.84 -6.19 -0.69
N GLN A 41 -15.04 -5.85 -1.13
CA GLN A 41 -15.90 -6.75 -1.90
C GLN A 41 -15.43 -6.71 -3.35
N THR A 42 -15.00 -7.86 -3.87
CA THR A 42 -14.55 -7.94 -5.26
C THR A 42 -15.74 -7.92 -6.23
N PRO A 43 -15.53 -7.52 -7.49
CA PRO A 43 -16.59 -7.54 -8.50
C PRO A 43 -16.97 -8.97 -8.94
N PHE A 44 -16.25 -9.99 -8.48
CA PHE A 44 -16.46 -11.38 -8.86
C PHE A 44 -17.56 -12.02 -8.01
N VAL A 45 -18.65 -12.40 -8.68
CA VAL A 45 -19.73 -13.20 -8.10
C VAL A 45 -19.61 -14.63 -8.64
N VAL A 46 -19.25 -15.56 -7.76
CA VAL A 46 -19.09 -16.98 -8.11
C VAL A 46 -20.13 -17.78 -7.32
N ASN A 47 -20.92 -18.61 -8.01
CA ASN A 47 -21.99 -19.40 -7.39
C ASN A 47 -22.95 -18.57 -6.52
N GLN A 48 -23.32 -17.36 -6.97
CA GLN A 48 -24.16 -16.40 -6.23
C GLN A 48 -23.55 -15.88 -4.91
N THR A 49 -22.27 -16.16 -4.66
CA THR A 49 -21.54 -15.66 -3.49
C THR A 49 -20.55 -14.61 -3.93
N GLN A 50 -20.61 -13.45 -3.28
CA GLN A 50 -19.66 -12.38 -3.50
C GLN A 50 -18.34 -12.67 -2.79
N ILE A 51 -17.24 -12.52 -3.52
CA ILE A 51 -15.90 -12.77 -2.99
C ILE A 51 -15.38 -11.53 -2.27
N ASN A 52 -14.99 -11.69 -1.00
CA ASN A 52 -14.42 -10.63 -0.16
C ASN A 52 -12.90 -10.78 -0.07
N ASP A 53 -12.21 -9.66 0.13
CA ASP A 53 -10.78 -9.53 0.38
C ASP A 53 -10.59 -8.69 1.64
N ILE A 54 -9.80 -9.21 2.59
CA ILE A 54 -9.44 -8.52 3.82
C ILE A 54 -7.93 -8.46 3.89
N GLY A 55 -7.38 -7.29 4.15
CA GLY A 55 -5.94 -7.07 4.19
C GLY A 55 -5.48 -6.25 5.40
N ILE A 56 -4.27 -6.56 5.86
CA ILE A 56 -3.50 -5.74 6.79
C ILE A 56 -2.23 -5.28 6.07
N ASN A 57 -1.95 -3.98 6.16
CA ASN A 57 -0.88 -3.31 5.46
C ASN A 57 0.10 -2.71 6.47
N PHE A 58 1.40 -2.92 6.25
CA PHE A 58 2.49 -2.27 6.97
C PHE A 58 3.44 -1.63 5.98
N GLY A 59 3.90 -0.41 6.25
CA GLY A 59 4.83 0.28 5.36
C GLY A 59 5.77 1.24 6.07
N GLY A 60 6.85 1.58 5.37
CA GLY A 60 7.89 2.48 5.82
C GLY A 60 8.32 3.40 4.69
N SER A 61 8.46 4.71 4.97
CA SER A 61 9.22 5.62 4.10
C SER A 61 10.54 5.98 4.76
N ILE A 62 11.64 5.70 4.07
CA ILE A 62 12.99 6.05 4.49
C ILE A 62 13.39 7.31 3.71
N PRO A 63 13.71 8.42 4.39
CA PRO A 63 14.27 9.58 3.72
C PRO A 63 15.71 9.28 3.29
N LEU A 64 16.00 9.48 2.00
CA LEU A 64 17.32 9.21 1.44
C LEU A 64 18.18 10.47 1.44
N ASN A 65 17.86 11.42 0.56
CA ASN A 65 18.53 12.71 0.44
C ASN A 65 17.59 13.72 -0.23
N SER A 66 17.67 15.00 0.14
CA SER A 66 16.69 16.01 -0.27
C SER A 66 15.25 15.57 0.05
N LEU A 67 14.29 15.91 -0.80
CA LEU A 67 12.88 15.48 -0.72
C LEU A 67 12.64 14.06 -1.29
N SER A 68 13.71 13.27 -1.55
CA SER A 68 13.59 11.91 -2.10
C SER A 68 13.35 10.87 -1.01
N LEU A 69 12.46 9.92 -1.27
CA LEU A 69 12.01 8.89 -0.32
C LEU A 69 12.08 7.50 -0.93
N ALA A 70 12.62 6.52 -0.21
CA ALA A 70 12.40 5.10 -0.49
C ALA A 70 11.20 4.61 0.32
N ASN A 71 10.30 3.86 -0.32
CA ASN A 71 9.08 3.34 0.27
C ASN A 71 9.09 1.82 0.19
N VAL A 72 8.79 1.18 1.30
CA VAL A 72 8.62 -0.26 1.40
C VAL A 72 7.27 -0.53 2.02
N ALA A 73 6.53 -1.49 1.50
CA ALA A 73 5.29 -1.94 2.13
C ALA A 73 5.14 -3.46 2.00
N VAL A 74 4.50 -4.05 2.99
CA VAL A 74 4.09 -5.44 3.03
C VAL A 74 2.61 -5.49 3.36
N LYS A 75 1.88 -6.24 2.56
CA LYS A 75 0.46 -6.53 2.76
C LYS A 75 0.28 -8.02 2.97
N LEU A 76 -0.49 -8.35 3.99
CA LEU A 76 -0.95 -9.71 4.27
C LEU A 76 -2.46 -9.70 4.10
N GLY A 77 -3.00 -10.58 3.28
CA GLY A 77 -4.43 -10.59 3.02
C GLY A 77 -5.00 -11.97 2.77
N MET A 78 -6.32 -12.02 2.87
CA MET A 78 -7.12 -13.22 2.67
C MET A 78 -8.25 -12.86 1.71
N ARG A 79 -8.31 -13.54 0.57
CA ARG A 79 -9.33 -13.33 -0.46
C ARG A 79 -10.11 -14.62 -0.67
N GLY A 80 -11.43 -14.52 -0.78
CA GLY A 80 -12.30 -15.67 -1.00
C GLY A 80 -13.01 -16.20 0.24
N THR A 81 -13.85 -17.20 0.03
CA THR A 81 -14.57 -17.92 1.08
C THR A 81 -14.47 -19.42 0.85
N THR A 82 -14.61 -20.20 1.93
CA THR A 82 -14.68 -21.66 1.90
C THR A 82 -16.12 -22.17 1.74
N ASP A 83 -17.10 -21.27 1.79
CA ASP A 83 -18.52 -21.63 1.72
C ASP A 83 -18.90 -22.14 0.33
N GLY A 84 -19.75 -23.16 0.28
CA GLY A 84 -20.26 -23.68 -0.99
C GLY A 84 -19.20 -24.30 -1.92
N GLY A 85 -18.06 -24.76 -1.37
CA GLY A 85 -16.97 -25.34 -2.15
C GLY A 85 -16.09 -24.32 -2.86
N LEU A 86 -16.19 -23.04 -2.48
CA LEU A 86 -15.32 -21.98 -2.97
C LEU A 86 -13.93 -22.05 -2.31
N ILE A 87 -12.96 -21.39 -2.94
CA ILE A 87 -11.57 -21.37 -2.49
C ILE A 87 -11.30 -20.06 -1.75
N ARG A 88 -10.58 -20.17 -0.63
CA ARG A 88 -9.98 -19.04 0.07
C ARG A 88 -8.46 -19.08 -0.11
N GLU A 89 -7.89 -17.95 -0.47
CA GLU A 89 -6.47 -17.78 -0.72
C GLU A 89 -5.88 -16.79 0.29
N ASN A 90 -4.72 -17.14 0.85
CA ASN A 90 -3.90 -16.22 1.66
C ASN A 90 -2.76 -15.73 0.78
N TYR A 91 -2.51 -14.42 0.78
CA TYR A 91 -1.46 -13.83 -0.03
C TYR A 91 -0.58 -12.88 0.77
N VAL A 92 0.65 -12.75 0.30
CA VAL A 92 1.62 -11.75 0.74
C VAL A 92 1.99 -10.90 -0.46
N ASN A 93 1.87 -9.58 -0.33
CA ASN A 93 2.33 -8.64 -1.33
C ASN A 93 3.44 -7.78 -0.74
N VAL A 94 4.54 -7.66 -1.47
CA VAL A 94 5.67 -6.80 -1.11
C VAL A 94 5.82 -5.74 -2.18
N SER A 95 5.89 -4.50 -1.74
CA SER A 95 5.97 -3.32 -2.60
C SER A 95 7.22 -2.51 -2.27
N LEU A 96 7.92 -2.08 -3.32
CA LEU A 96 9.09 -1.19 -3.26
C LEU A 96 8.82 -0.01 -4.19
N GLY A 97 9.09 1.21 -3.73
CA GLY A 97 8.87 2.42 -4.52
C GLY A 97 9.85 3.53 -4.17
N PHE A 98 10.20 4.36 -5.14
CA PHE A 98 11.11 5.48 -4.96
C PHE A 98 10.42 6.77 -5.41
N SER A 99 10.47 7.79 -4.56
CA SER A 99 10.14 9.16 -4.93
C SER A 99 11.45 9.89 -5.12
N LEU A 100 11.74 10.29 -6.35
CA LEU A 100 12.93 11.04 -6.70
C LEU A 100 12.50 12.49 -6.92
N ASN A 101 13.00 13.39 -6.07
CA ASN A 101 12.82 14.81 -6.26
C ASN A 101 14.15 15.42 -6.69
N ASP A 102 14.23 15.78 -7.98
CA ASP A 102 15.35 16.49 -8.55
C ASP A 102 14.87 17.87 -9.05
N ASN A 103 15.32 18.91 -8.36
CA ASN A 103 15.01 20.28 -8.73
C ASN A 103 15.89 20.79 -9.90
N THR A 104 16.91 20.03 -10.34
CA THR A 104 17.90 20.50 -11.33
C THR A 104 17.42 20.48 -12.78
N TRP A 105 16.38 19.70 -13.09
CA TRP A 105 15.92 19.49 -14.47
C TRP A 105 15.27 20.70 -15.15
N PHE A 106 14.96 21.76 -14.40
CA PHE A 106 14.34 22.98 -14.95
C PHE A 106 15.08 24.27 -14.59
N PHE A 107 16.30 24.20 -14.05
CA PHE A 107 17.10 25.41 -13.89
C PHE A 107 17.59 25.88 -15.27
N LYS A 108 17.23 27.11 -15.63
CA LYS A 108 17.85 27.81 -16.75
C LYS A 108 19.33 27.99 -16.40
N ARG A 109 20.21 27.27 -17.11
CA ARG A 109 21.65 27.46 -16.98
C ARG A 109 21.99 28.85 -17.52
N GLU A 110 22.55 29.71 -16.67
CA GLU A 110 23.20 30.93 -17.12
C GLU A 110 24.58 30.52 -17.62
N PHE A 111 24.81 30.70 -18.92
CA PHE A 111 26.13 30.54 -19.53
C PHE A 111 26.72 31.96 -19.62
N ASP A 112 27.87 32.18 -18.98
CA ASP A 112 28.71 33.37 -19.17
C ASP A 112 29.62 33.17 -20.40
#